data_AF-X1BHC4-F1
#
_entry.id   AF-X1BHC4-F1
#
_cell.length_a   1.000
_cell.length_b   1.000
_cell.length_c   1.000
_cell.angle_alpha   90.00
_cell.angle_beta   90.00
_cell.angle_gamma   90.00
#
_symmetry.space_group_name_H-M   'P 1'
#
loop_
_entity.id
_entity.type
_entity.pdbx_description
1 polymer ?
#
loop_
_entity_poly.entity_id
_entity_poly.type
_entity_poly.pdbx_seq_one_letter_code
_entity_poly.pdbx_strand_id
1 'polypeptide(L)'
;SGIATNYNIPDGFGVGSYIYIINFTDDYGNFITDIVNFTVEDTTIPVIIVSPSNFTVEYGYTGQSISWTTTDPYPYVYTIELLGTGIVVGPTVWTSGNAITYNIPNGFDIGSYVYIVNFTDDYSNFVTDFVNFTVAEDTTIPVITVSPVNITAEIMLMWKYRFLFAYLVT
;
A
#
# COMPACT_ATOMS: atom_id res chain seq x y z
N SER A 1 -61.56 8.30 3.18
CA SER A 1 -60.17 8.00 2.80
C SER A 1 -59.26 9.13 3.29
N GLY A 2 -57.95 8.92 3.40
CA GLY A 2 -56.99 9.92 3.90
C GLY A 2 -56.14 9.48 5.11
N ILE A 3 -56.19 8.21 5.51
CA ILE A 3 -55.26 7.67 6.51
C ILE A 3 -53.99 7.23 5.77
N ALA A 4 -52.84 7.73 6.22
CA ALA A 4 -51.55 7.26 5.73
C ALA A 4 -51.34 5.79 6.14
N THR A 5 -51.08 4.93 5.16
CA THR A 5 -50.56 3.58 5.40
C THR A 5 -49.04 3.64 5.44
N ASN A 6 -48.47 3.35 6.62
CA ASN A 6 -47.03 3.23 6.78
C ASN A 6 -46.61 1.78 6.55
N TYR A 7 -45.64 1.57 5.67
CA TYR A 7 -44.95 0.29 5.50
C TYR A 7 -43.50 0.48 5.95
N ASN A 8 -43.06 -0.32 6.92
CA ASN A 8 -41.67 -0.31 7.36
C ASN A 8 -40.88 -1.25 6.45
N ILE A 9 -39.85 -0.71 5.80
CA ILE A 9 -38.88 -1.51 5.04
C ILE A 9 -38.10 -2.37 6.05
N PRO A 10 -38.07 -3.71 5.89
CA PRO A 10 -37.28 -4.58 6.75
C PRO A 10 -35.78 -4.30 6.69
N ASP A 11 -35.05 -4.67 7.74
CA ASP A 11 -33.58 -4.65 7.70
C ASP A 11 -33.02 -5.85 6.91
N GLY A 12 -31.72 -5.79 6.59
CA GLY A 12 -30.96 -6.91 6.01
C GLY A 12 -30.86 -6.93 4.49
N PHE A 13 -31.26 -5.85 3.82
CA PHE A 13 -30.96 -5.66 2.40
C PHE A 13 -29.45 -5.50 2.19
N GLY A 14 -28.92 -6.19 1.17
CA GLY A 14 -27.57 -5.93 0.68
C GLY A 14 -27.52 -4.64 -0.13
N VAL A 15 -26.32 -4.22 -0.53
CA VAL A 15 -26.13 -3.07 -1.43
C VAL A 15 -26.85 -3.33 -2.75
N GLY A 16 -27.64 -2.37 -3.22
CA GLY A 16 -28.40 -2.48 -4.46
C GLY A 16 -29.66 -1.63 -4.52
N SER A 17 -30.37 -1.75 -5.64
CA SER A 17 -31.63 -1.05 -5.90
C SER A 17 -32.82 -2.01 -5.84
N TYR A 18 -33.84 -1.60 -5.10
CA TYR A 18 -35.05 -2.37 -4.85
C TYR A 18 -36.27 -1.55 -5.26
N ILE A 19 -37.25 -2.20 -5.86
CA ILE A 19 -38.48 -1.57 -6.33
C ILE A 19 -39.65 -2.15 -5.53
N TYR A 20 -40.36 -1.27 -4.83
CA TYR A 20 -41.61 -1.62 -4.15
C TYR A 20 -42.79 -1.16 -5.00
N ILE A 21 -43.65 -2.10 -5.36
CA ILE A 21 -44.90 -1.83 -6.07
C ILE A 21 -46.04 -1.92 -5.06
N ILE A 22 -46.74 -0.81 -4.87
CA ILE A 22 -47.85 -0.70 -3.94
C ILE A 22 -49.14 -0.74 -4.77
N ASN A 23 -50.05 -1.66 -4.45
CA ASN A 23 -51.32 -1.81 -5.14
C ASN A 23 -52.47 -1.47 -4.18
N PHE A 24 -53.26 -0.46 -4.53
CA PHE A 24 -54.47 -0.08 -3.81
C PHE A 24 -55.68 -0.59 -4.60
N THR A 25 -56.49 -1.47 -4.00
CA THR A 25 -57.68 -2.06 -4.65
C THR A 25 -58.92 -1.73 -3.83
N ASP A 26 -60.00 -1.31 -4.49
CA ASP A 26 -61.30 -1.08 -3.86
C ASP A 26 -62.16 -2.35 -3.79
N ASP A 27 -63.29 -2.29 -3.08
CA ASP A 27 -64.21 -3.43 -2.88
C ASP A 27 -64.85 -3.95 -4.18
N TYR A 28 -64.77 -3.16 -5.26
CA TYR A 28 -65.31 -3.49 -6.58
C TYR A 28 -64.22 -3.97 -7.55
N GLY A 29 -62.97 -4.12 -7.08
CA GLY A 29 -61.84 -4.63 -7.85
C GLY A 29 -61.12 -3.58 -8.72
N ASN A 30 -61.46 -2.30 -8.61
CA ASN A 30 -60.69 -1.25 -9.28
C ASN A 30 -59.39 -1.02 -8.51
N PHE A 31 -58.28 -0.80 -9.21
CA PHE A 31 -57.00 -0.60 -8.57
C PHE A 31 -56.15 0.51 -9.18
N ILE A 32 -55.26 1.06 -8.36
CA ILE A 32 -54.17 1.95 -8.76
C ILE A 32 -52.87 1.42 -8.18
N THR A 33 -51.75 1.70 -8.87
CA THR A 33 -50.42 1.30 -8.41
C THR A 33 -49.53 2.52 -8.21
N ASP A 34 -48.63 2.40 -7.24
CA ASP A 34 -47.54 3.34 -7.01
C ASP A 34 -46.21 2.60 -6.92
N ILE A 35 -45.11 3.28 -7.24
CA ILE A 35 -43.76 2.70 -7.29
C ILE A 35 -42.83 3.51 -6.40
N VAL A 36 -42.17 2.82 -5.47
CA VAL A 36 -41.13 3.38 -4.61
C VAL A 36 -39.79 2.72 -4.94
N ASN A 37 -38.80 3.53 -5.28
CA ASN A 37 -37.42 3.08 -5.45
C ASN A 37 -36.69 3.22 -4.10
N PHE A 38 -36.08 2.14 -3.65
CA PHE A 38 -35.27 2.07 -2.43
C PHE A 38 -33.86 1.64 -2.82
N THR A 39 -32.85 2.40 -2.41
CA THR A 39 -31.44 2.07 -2.66
C THR A 39 -30.70 1.86 -1.36
N VAL A 40 -29.86 0.83 -1.34
CA VAL A 40 -28.87 0.58 -0.30
C VAL A 40 -27.52 0.78 -0.94
N GLU A 41 -26.70 1.62 -0.34
CA GLU A 41 -25.36 1.97 -0.81
C GLU A 41 -24.36 1.61 0.29
N ASP A 42 -23.16 1.18 -0.12
CA ASP A 42 -22.05 1.09 0.81
C ASP A 42 -21.27 2.40 0.81
N THR A 43 -21.20 3.02 1.98
CA THR A 43 -20.45 4.25 2.23
C THR A 43 -19.29 4.03 3.20
N THR A 44 -18.95 2.77 3.46
CA THR A 44 -17.90 2.39 4.40
C THR A 44 -16.56 2.55 3.72
N ILE A 45 -15.69 3.41 4.26
CA ILE A 45 -14.33 3.57 3.73
C ILE A 45 -13.44 2.47 4.34
N PRO A 46 -12.51 1.89 3.55
CA PRO A 46 -11.51 0.98 4.10
C PRO A 46 -10.69 1.62 5.22
N VAL A 47 -10.30 0.83 6.23
CA VAL A 47 -9.53 1.31 7.39
C VAL A 47 -8.14 0.69 7.39
N ILE A 48 -7.11 1.53 7.30
CA ILE A 48 -5.72 1.09 7.47
C ILE A 48 -5.46 0.89 8.96
N ILE A 49 -5.19 -0.35 9.37
CA ILE A 49 -4.95 -0.74 10.76
C ILE A 49 -3.47 -0.92 11.09
N VAL A 50 -2.62 -1.11 10.07
CA VAL A 50 -1.16 -1.11 10.18
C VAL A 50 -0.58 -0.31 9.02
N SER A 51 0.30 0.63 9.34
CA SER A 51 1.01 1.49 8.39
C SER A 51 2.51 1.49 8.72
N PRO A 52 3.40 1.53 7.70
CA PRO A 52 4.83 1.60 7.91
C PRO A 52 5.23 3.00 8.40
N SER A 53 6.20 3.05 9.32
CA SER A 53 6.80 4.33 9.71
C SER A 53 7.76 4.85 8.63
N ASN A 54 7.91 6.18 8.55
CA ASN A 54 8.98 6.79 7.78
C ASN A 54 10.35 6.28 8.26
N PHE A 55 11.29 6.11 7.33
CA PHE A 55 12.61 5.59 7.68
C PHE A 55 13.70 6.10 6.74
N THR A 56 14.94 5.99 7.23
CA THR A 56 16.15 6.39 6.51
C THR A 56 17.11 5.20 6.44
N VAL A 57 17.77 5.06 5.30
CA VAL A 57 18.84 4.08 5.07
C VAL A 57 20.06 4.77 4.47
N GLU A 58 21.22 4.15 4.58
CA GLU A 58 22.44 4.65 3.94
C GLU A 58 22.48 4.25 2.46
N TYR A 59 23.23 5.01 1.67
CA TYR A 59 23.51 4.69 0.28
C TYR A 59 24.13 3.29 0.17
N GLY A 60 23.66 2.48 -0.78
CA GLY A 60 24.05 1.07 -0.90
C GLY A 60 23.22 0.08 -0.08
N TYR A 61 22.11 0.52 0.55
CA TYR A 61 21.17 -0.38 1.23
C TYR A 61 20.70 -1.54 0.34
N THR A 62 20.31 -2.65 1.00
CA THR A 62 19.67 -3.78 0.33
C THR A 62 18.52 -4.34 1.15
N GLY A 63 17.50 -4.89 0.49
CA GLY A 63 16.48 -5.72 1.16
C GLY A 63 15.45 -4.95 1.99
N GLN A 64 15.22 -3.67 1.68
CA GLN A 64 14.20 -2.87 2.37
C GLN A 64 12.81 -3.20 1.85
N SER A 65 11.82 -3.15 2.74
CA SER A 65 10.41 -3.36 2.41
C SER A 65 9.50 -2.53 3.29
N ILE A 66 8.27 -2.32 2.83
CA ILE A 66 7.20 -1.61 3.52
C ILE A 66 5.93 -2.46 3.47
N SER A 67 5.09 -2.34 4.49
CA SER A 67 3.88 -3.15 4.59
C SER A 67 2.73 -2.36 5.20
N TRP A 68 1.53 -2.59 4.66
CA TRP A 68 0.27 -2.07 5.16
C TRP A 68 -0.69 -3.22 5.45
N THR A 69 -1.58 -3.02 6.42
CA THR A 69 -2.73 -3.90 6.65
C THR A 69 -3.99 -3.05 6.70
N THR A 70 -4.98 -3.43 5.91
CA THR A 70 -6.23 -2.68 5.73
C THR A 70 -7.42 -3.62 5.93
N THR A 71 -8.51 -3.10 6.49
CA THR A 71 -9.76 -3.84 6.69
C THR A 71 -10.92 -3.12 6.03
N ASP A 72 -11.76 -3.88 5.34
CA ASP A 72 -13.06 -3.44 4.84
C ASP A 72 -13.99 -4.66 4.66
N PRO A 73 -15.33 -4.52 4.73
CA PRO A 73 -16.27 -5.61 4.46
C PRO A 73 -16.31 -6.06 2.98
N TYR A 74 -15.99 -5.16 2.03
CA TYR A 74 -16.07 -5.38 0.59
C TYR A 74 -14.76 -5.00 -0.12
N PRO A 75 -13.61 -5.62 0.25
CA PRO A 75 -12.31 -5.26 -0.32
C PRO A 75 -12.25 -5.53 -1.83
N TYR A 76 -11.65 -4.62 -2.59
CA TYR A 76 -11.49 -4.78 -4.04
C TYR A 76 -10.03 -4.74 -4.48
N VAL A 77 -9.42 -3.56 -4.65
CA VAL A 77 -8.05 -3.43 -5.18
C VAL A 77 -7.22 -2.38 -4.46
N TYR A 78 -5.90 -2.53 -4.50
CA TYR A 78 -4.96 -1.50 -4.07
C TYR A 78 -3.94 -1.17 -5.16
N THR A 79 -3.37 0.04 -5.09
CA THR A 79 -2.22 0.46 -5.87
C THR A 79 -1.15 1.07 -4.97
N ILE A 80 0.12 0.97 -5.37
CA ILE A 80 1.23 1.71 -4.77
C ILE A 80 1.84 2.57 -5.86
N GLU A 81 1.95 3.86 -5.60
CA GLU A 81 2.58 4.86 -6.45
C GLU A 81 3.88 5.34 -5.81
N LEU A 82 4.94 5.45 -6.61
CA LEU A 82 6.13 6.22 -6.25
C LEU A 82 5.97 7.62 -6.83
N LEU A 83 5.90 8.64 -5.97
CA LEU A 83 5.65 10.02 -6.39
C LEU A 83 6.67 10.48 -7.43
N GLY A 84 6.17 10.95 -8.58
CA GLY A 84 6.99 11.39 -9.73
C GLY A 84 7.37 10.28 -10.72
N THR A 85 7.22 9.01 -10.35
CA THR A 85 7.42 7.84 -11.25
C THR A 85 6.08 7.22 -11.67
N GLY A 86 5.06 7.30 -10.82
CA GLY A 86 3.73 6.74 -11.06
C GLY A 86 3.53 5.39 -10.36
N ILE A 87 2.50 4.65 -10.80
CA ILE A 87 2.10 3.38 -10.20
C ILE A 87 3.20 2.33 -10.38
N VAL A 88 3.73 1.82 -9.27
CA VAL A 88 4.73 0.76 -9.22
C VAL A 88 4.14 -0.61 -8.84
N VAL A 89 2.94 -0.63 -8.25
CA VAL A 89 2.16 -1.84 -7.97
C VAL A 89 0.69 -1.60 -8.25
N GLY A 90 0.04 -2.58 -8.85
CA GLY A 90 -1.41 -2.65 -8.96
C GLY A 90 -2.00 -2.04 -10.24
N PRO A 91 -3.33 -2.07 -10.37
CA PRO A 91 -4.30 -2.51 -9.34
C PRO A 91 -4.19 -4.01 -9.03
N THR A 92 -4.29 -4.39 -7.76
CA THR A 92 -4.20 -5.78 -7.30
C THR A 92 -5.19 -6.03 -6.18
N VAL A 93 -5.80 -7.21 -6.15
CA VAL A 93 -6.77 -7.55 -5.10
C VAL A 93 -6.12 -7.60 -3.73
N TRP A 94 -6.79 -7.07 -2.72
CA TRP A 94 -6.38 -7.20 -1.32
C TRP A 94 -7.45 -7.95 -0.55
N THR A 95 -7.04 -8.53 0.58
CA THR A 95 -7.94 -9.26 1.47
C THR A 95 -7.98 -8.54 2.79
N SER A 96 -9.18 -8.28 3.30
CA SER A 96 -9.42 -7.60 4.57
C SER A 96 -8.62 -8.26 5.71
N GLY A 97 -7.81 -7.47 6.41
CA GLY A 97 -6.97 -7.90 7.52
C GLY A 97 -5.65 -8.59 7.13
N ASN A 98 -5.40 -8.85 5.84
CA ASN A 98 -4.12 -9.40 5.40
C ASN A 98 -3.12 -8.28 5.10
N ALA A 99 -1.86 -8.49 5.52
CA ALA A 99 -0.79 -7.57 5.22
C ALA A 99 -0.36 -7.67 3.74
N ILE A 100 -0.23 -6.53 3.07
CA ILE A 100 0.46 -6.42 1.78
C ILE A 100 1.89 -5.96 2.03
N THR A 101 2.86 -6.47 1.28
CA THR A 101 4.28 -6.12 1.42
C THR A 101 4.84 -5.71 0.07
N TYR A 102 5.53 -4.57 0.02
CA TYR A 102 6.26 -4.10 -1.14
C TYR A 102 7.76 -4.06 -0.85
N ASN A 103 8.53 -4.73 -1.70
CA ASN A 103 10.00 -4.72 -1.63
C ASN A 103 10.51 -3.51 -2.40
N ILE A 104 11.23 -2.63 -1.72
CA ILE A 104 11.81 -1.44 -2.32
C ILE A 104 13.02 -1.88 -3.15
N PRO A 105 13.10 -1.53 -4.45
CA PRO A 105 14.25 -1.88 -5.27
C PRO A 105 15.53 -1.24 -4.72
N ASN A 106 16.67 -1.92 -4.84
CA ASN A 106 17.95 -1.34 -4.47
C ASN A 106 18.41 -0.29 -5.51
N GLY A 107 19.43 0.49 -5.17
CA GLY A 107 20.12 1.37 -6.14
C GLY A 107 19.47 2.75 -6.34
N PHE A 108 18.71 3.21 -5.35
CA PHE A 108 18.25 4.59 -5.31
C PHE A 108 19.41 5.54 -4.97
N ASP A 109 19.43 6.71 -5.61
CA ASP A 109 20.34 7.79 -5.26
C ASP A 109 20.00 8.40 -3.91
N ILE A 110 20.91 9.21 -3.37
CA ILE A 110 20.66 9.98 -2.14
C ILE A 110 19.49 10.94 -2.38
N GLY A 111 18.49 10.90 -1.50
CA GLY A 111 17.26 11.64 -1.70
C GLY A 111 16.10 11.16 -0.82
N SER A 112 14.95 11.79 -1.02
CA SER A 112 13.69 11.46 -0.33
C SER A 112 12.67 10.99 -1.36
N TYR A 113 12.02 9.88 -1.05
CA TYR A 113 11.09 9.17 -1.92
C TYR A 113 9.78 8.94 -1.15
N VAL A 114 8.66 9.25 -1.79
CA VAL A 114 7.33 9.10 -1.18
C VAL A 114 6.58 8.01 -1.90
N TYR A 115 6.26 6.94 -1.19
CA TYR A 115 5.33 5.92 -1.65
C TYR A 115 3.93 6.25 -1.15
N ILE A 116 2.95 6.24 -2.05
CA ILE A 116 1.54 6.48 -1.75
C ILE A 116 0.79 5.19 -2.04
N VAL A 117 0.09 4.65 -1.04
CA VAL A 117 -0.81 3.51 -1.23
C VAL A 117 -2.26 4.02 -1.32
N ASN A 118 -3.05 3.39 -2.17
CA ASN A 118 -4.48 3.59 -2.27
C ASN A 118 -5.19 2.23 -2.17
N PHE A 119 -6.07 2.06 -1.19
CA PHE A 119 -6.95 0.91 -1.07
C PHE A 119 -8.38 1.32 -1.45
N THR A 120 -8.97 0.62 -2.40
CA THR A 120 -10.34 0.83 -2.88
C THR A 120 -11.17 -0.43 -2.60
N ASP A 121 -12.39 -0.23 -2.13
CA ASP A 121 -13.40 -1.28 -1.97
C ASP A 121 -14.19 -1.53 -3.27
N ASP A 122 -15.12 -2.47 -3.25
CA ASP A 122 -15.95 -2.87 -4.41
C ASP A 122 -17.05 -1.84 -4.76
N TYR A 123 -17.22 -0.83 -3.91
CA TYR A 123 -18.21 0.24 -4.05
C TYR A 123 -17.58 1.63 -4.22
N SER A 124 -16.29 1.67 -4.61
CA SER A 124 -15.50 2.86 -4.90
C SER A 124 -15.17 3.77 -3.71
N ASN A 125 -15.43 3.34 -2.47
CA ASN A 125 -14.86 4.02 -1.31
C ASN A 125 -13.37 3.66 -1.20
N PHE A 126 -12.56 4.62 -0.74
CA PHE A 126 -11.12 4.43 -0.73
C PHE A 126 -10.44 5.18 0.41
N VAL A 127 -9.28 4.65 0.80
CA VAL A 127 -8.37 5.27 1.77
C VAL A 127 -6.96 5.27 1.21
N THR A 128 -6.24 6.36 1.46
CA THR A 128 -4.84 6.49 1.07
C THR A 128 -3.97 6.67 2.29
N ASP A 129 -2.71 6.26 2.15
CA ASP A 129 -1.64 6.51 3.11
C ASP A 129 -0.33 6.70 2.37
N PHE A 130 0.68 7.26 3.03
CA PHE A 130 1.99 7.44 2.45
C PHE A 130 3.10 7.13 3.44
N VAL A 131 4.26 6.76 2.91
CA VAL A 131 5.50 6.61 3.67
C VAL A 131 6.64 7.33 2.99
N ASN A 132 7.41 8.06 3.79
CA ASN A 132 8.64 8.71 3.35
C ASN A 132 9.84 7.80 3.60
N PHE A 133 10.54 7.50 2.52
CA PHE A 133 11.75 6.71 2.46
C PHE A 133 12.93 7.62 2.09
N THR A 134 13.94 7.71 2.93
CA THR A 134 15.12 8.55 2.67
C THR A 134 16.38 7.70 2.50
N VAL A 135 17.13 7.96 1.43
CA VAL A 135 18.49 7.45 1.24
C VAL A 135 19.45 8.56 1.62
N ALA A 136 20.22 8.36 2.68
CA ALA A 136 21.25 9.27 3.16
C ALA A 136 22.63 8.88 2.62
N GLU A 137 23.61 9.79 2.79
CA GLU A 137 25.02 9.52 2.47
C GLU A 137 25.53 8.28 3.22
N ASP A 138 26.47 7.57 2.60
CA ASP A 138 27.18 6.48 3.24
C ASP A 138 28.13 7.03 4.32
N THR A 139 27.94 6.61 5.57
CA THR A 139 28.82 6.96 6.69
C THR A 139 29.75 5.82 7.11
N THR A 140 29.69 4.68 6.41
CA THR A 140 30.53 3.53 6.71
C THR A 140 31.98 3.82 6.36
N ILE A 141 32.84 3.70 7.37
CA ILE A 141 34.28 3.90 7.20
C ILE A 141 34.88 2.61 6.65
N PRO A 142 35.71 2.66 5.58
CA PRO A 142 36.37 1.46 5.08
C PRO A 142 37.30 0.87 6.14
N VAL A 143 37.19 -0.44 6.37
CA VAL A 143 38.04 -1.16 7.32
C VAL A 143 39.16 -1.87 6.58
N ILE A 144 40.38 -1.79 7.11
CA ILE A 144 41.50 -2.61 6.64
C ILE A 144 41.24 -4.06 7.09
N THR A 145 40.79 -4.90 6.15
CA THR A 145 40.51 -6.33 6.41
C THR A 145 41.77 -7.20 6.36
N VAL A 146 42.82 -6.71 5.71
CA VAL A 146 44.13 -7.35 5.65
C VAL A 146 45.21 -6.28 5.79
N SER A 147 45.98 -6.37 6.88
CA SER A 147 47.21 -5.59 6.97
C SER A 147 48.31 -6.25 6.14
N PRO A 148 49.18 -5.48 5.47
CA PRO A 148 50.35 -6.05 4.82
C PRO A 148 51.23 -6.73 5.89
N VAL A 149 51.72 -7.92 5.58
CA VAL A 149 52.70 -8.61 6.42
C VAL A 149 54.02 -7.82 6.37
N ASN A 150 54.65 -7.59 7.52
CA ASN A 150 56.00 -7.02 7.56
C ASN A 150 56.97 -7.98 6.87
N ILE A 151 57.67 -7.49 5.85
CA ILE A 151 58.70 -8.25 5.14
C ILE A 151 60.05 -7.64 5.45
N THR A 152 60.98 -8.44 5.98
CA THR A 152 62.40 -8.11 6.03
C THR A 152 63.07 -8.58 4.73
N ALA A 153 63.72 -7.67 4.01
CA ALA A 153 64.47 -7.95 2.78
C ALA A 153 65.95 -7.62 2.95
N GLU A 154 66.83 -8.45 2.38
CA GLU A 154 68.24 -8.09 2.25
C GLU A 154 68.45 -7.03 1.17
N ILE A 155 69.42 -6.13 1.37
CA ILE A 155 69.70 -4.95 0.53
C ILE A 155 69.77 -5.30 -0.97
N MET A 156 70.32 -6.47 -1.32
CA MET A 156 70.51 -6.86 -2.73
C MET A 156 69.22 -7.33 -3.45
N LEU A 157 68.11 -7.51 -2.74
CA LEU A 157 66.84 -8.04 -3.29
C LEU A 157 65.67 -7.04 -3.24
N MET A 158 65.89 -5.78 -2.82
CA MET A 158 64.83 -4.77 -2.67
C MET A 158 63.99 -4.54 -3.94
N TRP A 159 64.57 -4.67 -5.13
CA TRP A 159 63.89 -4.48 -6.41
C TRP A 159 62.78 -5.51 -6.70
N LYS A 160 62.74 -6.64 -5.99
CA LYS A 160 61.74 -7.71 -6.21
C LYS A 160 60.44 -7.52 -5.43
N TYR A 161 60.40 -6.63 -4.43
CA TYR A 161 59.22 -6.46 -3.60
C TYR A 161 58.33 -5.35 -4.14
N ARG A 162 57.09 -5.70 -4.50
CA ARG A 162 56.02 -4.78 -4.88
C ARG A 162 55.00 -4.76 -3.74
N PHE A 163 54.77 -3.59 -3.14
CA PHE A 163 53.71 -3.42 -2.15
C PHE A 163 52.36 -3.41 -2.87
N LEU A 164 51.49 -4.35 -2.55
CA LEU A 164 50.12 -4.38 -3.05
C LEU A 164 49.20 -3.93 -1.91
N PHE A 165 48.64 -2.73 -2.03
CA PHE A 165 47.53 -2.29 -1.18
C PHE A 165 46.24 -2.70 -1.89
N ALA A 166 45.55 -3.70 -1.37
CA ALA A 166 44.21 -4.04 -1.85
C ALA A 166 43.20 -3.23 -1.02
N TYR A 167 42.64 -2.18 -1.63
CA TYR A 167 41.46 -1.51 -1.11
C TYR A 167 40.25 -2.23 -1.71
N LEU A 168 39.42 -2.85 -0.88
CA LEU A 168 38.09 -3.26 -1.29
C LEU A 168 37.14 -2.17 -0.80
N VAL A 169 36.49 -1.48 -1.74
CA VAL A 169 35.32 -0.65 -1.44
C VAL A 169 34.13 -1.55 -1.75
N THR A 170 33.32 -1.86 -0.74
CA THR A 170 32.01 -2.48 -0.91
C THR A 170 30.96 -1.43 -0.65
#